data_AF-A0AA38CRA7-F1
#
_entry.id   AF-A0AA38CRA7-F1
#
_cell.length_a   1.000
_cell.length_b   1.000
_cell.length_c   1.000
_cell.angle_alpha   90.00
_cell.angle_beta   90.00
_cell.angle_gamma   90.00
#
_symmetry.space_group_name_H-M   'P 1'
#
loop_
_entity.id
_entity.type
_entity.pdbx_description
1 polymer ?
#
loop_
_entity_poly.entity_id
_entity_poly.type
_entity_poly.pdbx_seq_one_letter_code
_entity_poly.pdbx_strand_id
1 'polypeptide(L)' 'AEAVSTVVYLINRGPSSALDGGIPEEAWYGKKVDYSFLRVFGCEVFIHIDKDDRTKLEAKSEKCTFIGYG' A
#
# COMPACT_ATOMS: atom_id res chain seq x y z
N ALA A 1 3.27 0.49 -20.30
CA ALA A 1 4.31 -0.25 -19.56
C ALA A 1 4.59 0.36 -18.17
N GLU A 2 4.43 1.67 -18.00
CA GLU A 2 4.70 2.36 -16.72
C GLU A 2 3.83 1.88 -15.56
N ALA A 3 2.52 1.72 -15.75
CA ALA A 3 1.61 1.30 -14.67
C ALA A 3 1.98 -0.04 -14.02
N VAL A 4 2.37 -1.04 -14.82
CA VAL A 4 2.76 -2.37 -14.29
C VAL A 4 4.07 -2.26 -13.52
N SER A 5 5.03 -1.48 -14.01
CA SER A 5 6.30 -1.24 -13.32
C SER A 5 6.08 -0.51 -11.99
N THR A 6 5.18 0.48 -11.96
CA THR A 6 4.77 1.19 -10.75
C THR A 6 4.16 0.24 -9.72
N VAL A 7 3.26 -0.65 -10.15
CA VAL A 7 2.62 -1.62 -9.26
C VAL A 7 3.67 -2.56 -8.66
N VAL A 8 4.55 -3.14 -9.48
CA VAL A 8 5.61 -4.05 -8.98
C VAL A 8 6.54 -3.33 -8.01
N TYR A 9 6.92 -2.09 -8.32
CA TYR A 9 7.76 -1.30 -7.44
C TYR A 9 7.07 -1.04 -6.08
N LEU A 10 5.79 -0.68 -6.07
CA LEU A 10 5.03 -0.48 -4.84
C LEU A 10 4.87 -1.77 -4.04
N ILE A 11 4.61 -2.90 -4.69
CA ILE A 11 4.48 -4.21 -4.03
C ILE A 11 5.78 -4.58 -3.30
N ASN A 12 6.94 -4.37 -3.93
CA ASN A 12 8.23 -4.68 -3.30
C ASN A 12 8.57 -3.77 -2.11
N ARG A 13 7.91 -2.61 -2.03
CA ARG A 13 8.08 -1.59 -0.98
C ARG A 13 6.90 -1.49 -0.04
N GLY A 14 5.91 -2.36 -0.19
CA GLY A 14 4.75 -2.44 0.67
C GLY A 14 4.89 -3.56 1.70
N PRO A 15 4.02 -3.59 2.71
CA PRO A 15 3.90 -4.75 3.60
C PRO A 15 3.57 -6.01 2.80
N SER A 16 4.27 -7.10 3.09
CA SER A 16 4.01 -8.41 2.47
C SER A 16 3.53 -9.41 3.51
N SER A 17 2.41 -10.07 3.23
CA SER A 17 1.88 -11.14 4.09
C SER A 17 2.84 -12.32 4.22
N ALA A 18 3.68 -12.58 3.20
CA ALA A 18 4.69 -13.64 3.24
C ALA A 18 5.86 -13.34 4.20
N LEU A 19 5.96 -12.09 4.66
CA LEU A 19 6.99 -11.61 5.59
C LEU A 19 6.35 -11.10 6.89
N ASP A 20 5.14 -11.55 7.23
CA ASP A 20 4.40 -11.11 8.42
C ASP A 20 4.26 -9.57 8.51
N GLY A 21 4.02 -8.93 7.36
CA GLY A 21 3.92 -7.47 7.24
C GLY A 21 5.27 -6.76 7.00
N GLY A 22 6.38 -7.50 6.94
CA GLY A 22 7.68 -6.98 6.55
C GLY A 22 7.73 -6.51 5.09
N ILE A 23 8.73 -5.67 4.78
CA ILE A 23 8.90 -5.07 3.45
C ILE A 23 9.91 -5.90 2.64
N PRO A 24 9.52 -6.43 1.45
CA PRO A 24 10.40 -7.28 0.64
C PRO A 24 11.73 -6.65 0.25
N GLU A 25 11.75 -5.37 -0.15
CA GLU A 25 12.97 -4.67 -0.53
C GLU A 25 13.92 -4.50 0.67
N GLU A 26 13.39 -4.25 1.87
CA GLU A 26 14.20 -4.18 3.10
C GLU A 26 14.77 -5.55 3.47
N ALA A 27 13.96 -6.59 3.38
CA ALA A 27 14.38 -7.96 3.67
C ALA A 27 15.46 -8.45 2.69
N TRP A 28 15.37 -8.03 1.42
CA TRP A 28 16.32 -8.42 0.38
C TRP A 28 17.65 -7.67 0.47
N TYR A 29 17.63 -6.36 0.67
CA TYR A 29 18.83 -5.52 0.66
C TYR A 29 19.37 -5.17 2.06
N GLY A 30 18.65 -5.51 3.13
CA GLY A 30 19.00 -5.18 4.52
C GLY A 30 19.00 -3.67 4.82
N LYS A 31 18.39 -2.85 3.95
CA LYS A 31 18.34 -1.40 4.06
C LYS A 31 16.89 -0.94 4.07
N LYS A 32 16.59 0.06 4.90
CA LYS A 32 15.26 0.68 4.90
C LYS A 32 14.89 1.29 3.56
N VAL A 33 13.62 1.13 3.18
CA VAL A 33 13.07 1.74 1.97
C VAL A 33 12.94 3.24 2.19
N ASP A 34 13.43 4.01 1.21
CA ASP A 34 13.10 5.43 1.12
C ASP A 34 11.75 5.60 0.41
N TYR A 35 10.90 6.47 0.94
CA TYR A 35 9.59 6.81 0.38
C TYR A 35 9.51 8.28 -0.03
N SER A 36 10.63 9.01 -0.03
CA SER A 36 10.65 10.46 -0.24
C SER A 36 10.19 10.89 -1.64
N PHE A 37 10.28 9.99 -2.63
CA PHE A 37 9.79 10.21 -3.99
C PHE A 37 8.27 9.98 -4.14
N LEU A 38 7.61 9.37 -3.16
CA LEU A 38 6.17 9.14 -3.24
C LEU A 38 5.41 10.46 -3.15
N ARG A 39 4.45 10.65 -4.05
CA ARG A 39 3.61 11.83 -4.11
C ARG A 39 2.14 11.45 -4.01
N VAL A 40 1.40 12.25 -3.26
CA VAL A 40 -0.07 12.20 -3.24
C VAL A 40 -0.58 12.57 -4.64
N PHE A 41 -1.34 11.67 -5.24
CA PHE A 41 -1.96 11.90 -6.55
C PHE A 41 -3.22 12.78 -6.47
N GLY A 42 -3.66 13.12 -5.24
CA GLY A 42 -4.81 13.99 -4.98
C GLY A 42 -6.17 13.34 -5.13
N CYS A 43 -6.23 12.03 -5.43
CA CYS A 43 -7.48 11.28 -5.52
C CYS A 43 -7.85 10.65 -4.18
N GLU A 44 -9.09 10.88 -3.75
CA GLU A 44 -9.70 10.19 -2.62
C GLU A 44 -10.08 8.76 -3.02
N VAL A 45 -9.66 7.79 -2.21
CA VAL A 45 -9.94 6.37 -2.44
C VAL A 45 -10.58 5.76 -1.21
N PHE A 46 -11.40 4.72 -1.41
CA PHE A 46 -12.06 4.01 -0.33
C PHE A 46 -11.61 2.55 -0.34
N ILE A 47 -10.90 2.14 0.71
CA ILE A 47 -10.44 0.75 0.87
C ILE A 47 -11.55 -0.06 1.53
N HIS A 48 -11.85 -1.23 0.98
CA HIS A 48 -12.87 -2.10 1.55
C HIS A 48 -12.42 -2.70 2.88
N ILE A 49 -13.28 -2.62 3.90
CA ILE A 49 -13.10 -3.33 5.17
C ILE A 49 -13.88 -4.65 5.06
N ASP A 50 -13.25 -5.76 5.40
CA ASP A 50 -13.89 -7.08 5.35
C ASP A 50 -15.12 -7.14 6.29
N LYS A 51 -16.01 -8.09 6.05
CA LYS A 51 -17.15 -8.33 6.93
C LYS A 51 -16.71 -8.91 8.28
N ASP A 52 -15.68 -9.73 8.32
CA ASP A 52 -15.19 -10.34 9.56
C ASP A 52 -14.53 -9.30 10.49
N ASP A 53 -14.02 -8.21 9.92
CA ASP A 53 -13.38 -7.11 10.65
C ASP A 53 -14.35 -6.00 11.09
N ARG A 54 -15.67 -6.15 10.89
CA ARG A 54 -16.67 -5.13 11.24
C ARG A 54 -17.98 -5.68 11.80
N THR A 55 -18.59 -4.94 12.71
CA THR A 55 -19.97 -5.19 13.17
C THR A 55 -21.00 -4.60 12.20
N LYS A 56 -22.29 -4.98 12.36
CA LYS A 56 -23.38 -4.62 11.43
C LYS A 56 -23.54 -3.11 11.19
N LEU A 57 -23.16 -2.27 12.16
CA LEU A 57 -23.33 -0.82 12.11
C LEU A 57 -22.04 -0.05 11.83
N GLU A 58 -20.91 -0.74 11.66
CA GLU A 58 -19.63 -0.11 11.37
C GLU A 58 -19.45 0.24 9.88
N ALA A 59 -18.50 1.15 9.61
CA ALA A 59 -18.20 1.61 8.27
C ALA A 59 -17.76 0.43 7.37
N LYS A 60 -18.16 0.47 6.10
CA LYS A 60 -17.82 -0.60 5.15
C LYS A 60 -16.50 -0.38 4.39
N SER A 61 -15.95 0.81 4.55
CA SER A 61 -14.75 1.24 3.85
C SER A 61 -14.04 2.32 4.65
N GLU A 62 -12.72 2.35 4.54
CA GLU A 62 -11.89 3.41 5.07
C GLU A 62 -11.52 4.40 3.96
N LYS A 63 -11.61 5.70 4.27
CA LYS A 63 -11.21 6.76 3.35
C LYS A 63 -9.70 6.95 3.40
N CYS A 64 -9.05 6.87 2.25
CA CYS A 64 -7.61 7.00 2.09
C CYS A 64 -7.28 7.93 0.90
N THR A 65 -5.99 8.21 0.71
CA THR A 65 -5.50 9.03 -0.39
C THR A 65 -4.62 8.18 -1.30
N PHE A 66 -4.81 8.28 -2.61
CA PHE A 66 -3.98 7.54 -3.57
C PHE A 66 -2.57 8.15 -3.65
N ILE A 67 -1.55 7.30 -3.55
CA ILE A 67 -0.14 7.66 -3.60
C ILE A 67 0.51 7.02 -4.83
N GLY A 68 1.31 7.78 -5.56
CA GLY A 68 2.04 7.32 -6.74
C GLY A 68 3.46 7.90 -6.82
N TYR A 69 4.11 7.69 -7.96
CA TYR A 69 5.38 8.33 -8.31
C TYR A 69 5.06 9.62 -9.04
N GLY A 70 5.69 10.72 -8.63
CA GLY A 70 5.62 12.01 -9.33
C GLY A 70 6.77 12.19 -10.30
#